data_AF-A0A817VUF7-F1
#
_entry.id   AF-A0A817VUF7-F1
#
_cell.length_a   1.000
_cell.length_b   1.000
_cell.length_c   1.000
_cell.angle_alpha   90.00
_cell.angle_beta   90.00
_cell.angle_gamma   90.00
#
_symmetry.space_group_name_H-M   'P 1'
#
loop_
_entity.id
_entity.type
_entity.pdbx_description
1 polymer ?
#
loop_
_entity_poly.entity_id
_entity_poly.type
_entity_poly.pdbx_seq_one_letter_code
_entity_poly.pdbx_strand_id
1 'polypeptide(L)'
;MTVLLTHSFVGLAPPLIDGVPITLHYQTDSFKKLCEWFSTEDRSHLINIHMILPITNMQIALNQLLLSALGTNNKSEAIDIIRRWIWIFKQSSLKNFRIVGFSTDGDPRHMRAMRLVTVFFATLPNIKSNSYTNAFHLKIPKEWNWYFLSDSHLVLWFQDAANVCKKLRNRLLSRTINTLSYMVLSFC
;
A
#
# COMPACT_ATOMS: atom_id res chain seq x y z
N MET A 1 -33.03 -10.63 2.01
CA MET A 1 -32.14 -9.77 1.19
C MET A 1 -30.89 -10.59 0.91
N THR A 2 -30.90 -11.31 -0.21
CA THR A 2 -29.93 -12.37 -0.52
C THR A 2 -28.70 -11.72 -1.13
N VAL A 3 -27.61 -11.60 -0.37
CA VAL A 3 -26.31 -11.19 -0.90
C VAL A 3 -25.78 -12.36 -1.72
N LEU A 4 -25.87 -12.26 -3.05
CA LEU A 4 -25.15 -13.15 -3.96
C LEU A 4 -23.65 -12.87 -3.78
N LEU A 5 -23.00 -13.67 -2.94
CA LEU A 5 -21.55 -13.73 -2.80
C LEU A 5 -20.95 -14.39 -4.04
N THR A 6 -20.91 -13.68 -5.17
CA THR A 6 -20.07 -14.11 -6.29
C THR A 6 -18.69 -13.51 -6.09
N HIS A 7 -17.86 -14.18 -5.29
CA HIS A 7 -16.43 -13.93 -5.23
C HIS A 7 -15.80 -14.47 -6.53
N SER A 8 -15.87 -13.69 -7.60
CA SER A 8 -15.26 -14.03 -8.87
C SER A 8 -13.78 -13.66 -8.87
N PHE A 9 -12.93 -14.62 -8.50
CA PHE A 9 -11.51 -14.55 -8.83
C PHE A 9 -11.33 -14.96 -10.29
N VAL A 10 -11.49 -13.98 -11.19
CA VAL A 10 -11.11 -14.15 -12.59
C VAL A 10 -9.63 -13.79 -12.63
N GLY A 11 -8.74 -14.73 -13.01
CA GLY A 11 -7.27 -14.59 -13.00
C GLY A 11 -6.71 -13.54 -13.97
N LEU A 12 -7.37 -12.39 -14.04
CA LEU A 12 -7.16 -11.25 -14.91
C LEU A 12 -6.88 -10.02 -14.05
N ALA A 13 -6.13 -9.07 -14.59
CA ALA A 13 -5.95 -7.78 -13.93
C ALA A 13 -7.19 -6.90 -14.20
N PRO A 14 -7.94 -6.44 -13.18
CA PRO A 14 -9.03 -5.52 -13.41
C PRO A 14 -8.48 -4.14 -13.82
N PRO A 15 -9.19 -3.40 -14.67
CA PRO A 15 -8.86 -2.01 -14.93
C PRO A 15 -8.90 -1.20 -13.63
N LEU A 16 -8.00 -0.22 -13.54
CA LEU A 16 -7.87 0.67 -12.40
C LEU A 16 -8.37 2.06 -12.78
N ILE A 17 -9.19 2.68 -11.94
CA ILE A 17 -9.54 4.10 -12.01
C ILE A 17 -8.89 4.75 -10.79
N ASP A 18 -7.96 5.69 -11.03
CA ASP A 18 -7.21 6.34 -9.95
C ASP A 18 -6.53 5.36 -9.01
N GLY A 19 -5.96 4.29 -9.57
CA GLY A 19 -5.30 3.23 -8.82
C GLY A 19 -6.24 2.29 -8.05
N VAL A 20 -7.55 2.54 -8.02
CA VAL A 20 -8.56 1.68 -7.38
C VAL A 20 -9.15 0.73 -8.42
N PRO A 21 -9.25 -0.58 -8.14
CA PRO A 21 -9.86 -1.52 -9.08
C PRO A 21 -11.35 -1.23 -9.26
N ILE A 22 -11.85 -1.38 -10.49
CA ILE A 22 -13.29 -1.34 -10.74
C ILE A 22 -13.95 -2.59 -10.14
N THR A 23 -14.82 -2.37 -9.16
CA THR A 23 -15.57 -3.44 -8.49
C THR A 23 -16.43 -4.21 -9.49
N LEU A 24 -16.38 -5.55 -9.43
CA LEU A 24 -17.18 -6.46 -10.25
C LEU A 24 -17.01 -6.28 -11.77
N HIS A 25 -15.85 -5.79 -12.23
CA HIS A 25 -15.59 -5.56 -13.65
C HIS A 25 -15.78 -6.83 -14.50
N TYR A 26 -15.24 -7.96 -14.04
CA TYR A 26 -15.38 -9.26 -14.69
C TYR A 26 -16.58 -10.06 -14.17
N GLN A 27 -17.76 -9.43 -14.11
CA GLN A 27 -19.01 -10.10 -13.80
C GLN A 27 -19.84 -10.33 -15.07
N THR A 28 -20.16 -11.59 -15.34
CA THR A 28 -20.98 -12.01 -16.49
C THR A 28 -21.68 -13.32 -16.19
N ASP A 29 -22.87 -13.50 -16.75
CA ASP A 29 -23.60 -14.76 -16.84
C ASP A 29 -23.38 -15.47 -18.19
N SER A 30 -22.77 -14.78 -19.16
CA SER A 30 -22.47 -15.31 -20.50
C SER A 30 -21.11 -16.01 -20.56
N PHE A 31 -21.13 -17.30 -20.91
CA PHE A 31 -19.92 -18.09 -21.20
C PHE A 31 -19.12 -17.49 -22.38
N LYS A 32 -19.81 -16.99 -23.42
CA LYS A 32 -19.15 -16.35 -24.58
C LYS A 32 -18.30 -15.16 -24.15
N LYS A 33 -18.84 -14.30 -23.29
CA LYS A 33 -18.12 -13.13 -22.76
C LYS A 33 -16.95 -13.53 -21.88
N LEU A 34 -17.09 -14.61 -21.11
CA LEU A 34 -15.98 -15.18 -20.34
C LEU A 34 -14.85 -15.66 -21.27
N CYS A 35 -15.16 -16.39 -22.34
CA CYS A 35 -14.15 -16.82 -23.32
C CYS A 35 -13.45 -15.64 -24.00
N GLU A 36 -14.20 -14.57 -24.31
CA GLU A 36 -13.65 -13.33 -24.87
C GLU A 36 -12.64 -12.71 -23.91
N TRP A 37 -12.99 -12.51 -22.63
CA TRP A 37 -12.03 -11.96 -21.66
C TRP A 37 -10.77 -12.80 -21.51
N PHE A 38 -10.87 -14.14 -21.50
CA PHE A 38 -9.71 -15.01 -21.38
C PHE A 38 -8.76 -14.98 -22.60
N SER A 39 -9.25 -14.51 -23.75
CA SER A 39 -8.46 -14.37 -24.98
C SER A 39 -7.94 -12.95 -25.20
N THR A 40 -8.63 -11.92 -24.69
CA THR A 40 -8.28 -10.51 -24.94
C THR A 40 -7.61 -9.80 -23.76
N GLU A 41 -7.90 -10.19 -22.52
CA GLU A 41 -7.45 -9.45 -21.34
C GLU A 41 -6.08 -9.91 -20.83
N ASP A 42 -5.37 -8.99 -20.17
CA ASP A 42 -4.11 -9.26 -19.50
C ASP A 42 -4.32 -10.26 -18.34
N ARG A 43 -3.73 -11.46 -18.47
CA ARG A 43 -3.68 -12.44 -17.39
C ARG A 43 -2.84 -11.92 -16.23
N SER A 44 -3.34 -12.13 -15.03
CA SER A 44 -2.66 -11.71 -13.82
C SER A 44 -1.75 -12.82 -13.30
N HIS A 45 -0.44 -12.54 -13.23
CA HIS A 45 0.53 -13.47 -12.66
C HIS A 45 0.75 -13.32 -11.16
N LEU A 46 0.34 -12.17 -10.61
CA LEU A 46 0.49 -11.85 -9.18
C LEU A 46 -0.84 -11.35 -8.64
N ILE A 47 -1.06 -11.54 -7.35
CA ILE A 47 -2.21 -10.98 -6.64
C ILE A 47 -1.69 -9.94 -5.66
N ASN A 48 -2.22 -8.73 -5.73
CA ASN A 48 -1.99 -7.71 -4.72
C ASN A 48 -3.07 -7.84 -3.64
N ILE A 49 -2.64 -8.11 -2.41
CA ILE A 49 -3.51 -8.39 -1.27
C ILE A 49 -3.38 -7.23 -0.27
N HIS A 50 -4.52 -6.66 0.11
CA HIS A 50 -4.59 -5.66 1.17
C HIS A 50 -5.35 -6.26 2.35
N MET A 51 -4.72 -6.28 3.52
CA MET A 51 -5.30 -6.80 4.76
C MET A 51 -5.30 -5.72 5.84
N ILE A 52 -6.29 -5.76 6.73
CA ILE A 52 -6.28 -5.02 7.98
C ILE A 52 -5.81 -5.95 9.09
N LEU A 53 -4.81 -5.49 9.81
CA LEU A 53 -4.36 -6.10 11.06
C LEU A 53 -4.73 -5.18 12.22
N PRO A 54 -5.45 -5.67 13.24
CA PRO A 54 -5.77 -4.91 14.44
C PRO A 54 -4.50 -4.70 15.27
N ILE A 55 -4.34 -3.49 15.85
CA ILE A 55 -3.19 -3.15 16.72
C ILE A 55 -3.49 -3.48 18.20
N THR A 56 -4.75 -3.66 18.56
CA THR A 56 -5.16 -3.94 19.94
C THR A 56 -4.74 -5.35 20.37
N ASN A 57 -4.03 -5.41 21.49
CA ASN A 57 -3.65 -6.64 22.20
C ASN A 57 -4.85 -7.30 22.94
N MET A 58 -6.08 -7.04 22.49
CA MET A 58 -7.26 -7.61 23.14
C MET A 58 -7.25 -9.13 22.90
N GLN A 59 -7.40 -9.89 23.99
CA GLN A 59 -7.44 -11.36 24.02
C GLN A 59 -8.55 -11.98 23.14
N ILE A 60 -9.44 -11.16 22.60
CA ILE A 60 -10.37 -11.56 21.56
C ILE A 60 -9.58 -11.50 20.25
N ALA A 61 -9.20 -12.67 19.74
CA ALA A 61 -8.54 -12.83 18.45
C ALA A 61 -9.38 -12.15 17.34
N LEU A 62 -9.12 -10.87 17.10
CA LEU A 62 -9.66 -10.17 15.96
C LEU A 62 -8.92 -10.74 14.75
N ASN A 63 -9.65 -11.54 13.98
CA ASN A 63 -9.12 -12.16 12.78
C ASN A 63 -8.69 -11.07 11.79
N GLN A 64 -7.54 -11.30 11.14
CA GLN A 64 -7.06 -10.47 10.06
C GLN A 64 -8.15 -10.36 9.00
N LEU A 65 -8.47 -9.15 8.58
CA LEU A 65 -9.55 -8.92 7.62
C LEU A 65 -8.96 -8.66 6.23
N LEU A 66 -9.30 -9.53 5.28
CA LEU A 66 -9.01 -9.28 3.87
C LEU A 66 -9.88 -8.11 3.37
N LEU A 67 -9.25 -6.98 3.02
CA LEU A 67 -9.95 -5.85 2.42
C LEU A 67 -10.17 -6.03 0.92
N SER A 68 -9.11 -6.46 0.23
CA SER A 68 -9.15 -6.68 -1.20
C SER A 68 -8.03 -7.62 -1.62
N ALA A 69 -8.31 -8.42 -2.64
CA ALA A 69 -7.33 -9.18 -3.39
C ALA A 69 -7.61 -8.90 -4.87
N LEU A 70 -6.64 -8.34 -5.57
CA LEU A 70 -6.78 -7.97 -6.98
C LEU A 70 -5.64 -8.54 -7.80
N GLY A 71 -5.96 -9.06 -8.98
CA GLY A 71 -4.94 -9.41 -9.96
C GLY A 71 -4.16 -8.16 -10.38
N THR A 72 -2.86 -8.29 -10.60
CA THR A 72 -2.01 -7.21 -11.09
C THR A 72 -1.15 -7.66 -12.26
N ASN A 73 -1.05 -6.80 -13.27
CA ASN A 73 -0.09 -6.90 -14.36
C ASN A 73 1.20 -6.10 -14.05
N ASN A 74 1.39 -5.66 -12.81
CA ASN A 74 2.52 -4.86 -12.36
C ASN A 74 2.71 -3.51 -13.09
N LYS A 75 1.67 -2.96 -13.75
CA LYS A 75 1.76 -1.66 -14.42
C LYS A 75 1.37 -0.47 -13.54
N SER A 76 0.94 -0.68 -12.29
CA SER A 76 0.59 0.42 -11.38
C SER A 76 1.79 1.29 -11.04
N GLU A 77 1.63 2.60 -11.18
CA GLU A 77 2.63 3.59 -10.79
C GLU A 77 2.53 3.96 -9.31
N ALA A 78 3.54 4.66 -8.80
CA ALA A 78 3.55 5.13 -7.42
C ALA A 78 2.32 5.99 -7.08
N ILE A 79 1.83 6.79 -8.03
CA ILE A 79 0.64 7.63 -7.82
C ILE A 79 -0.64 6.79 -7.66
N ASP A 80 -0.76 5.68 -8.38
CA ASP A 80 -1.90 4.77 -8.28
C ASP A 80 -1.94 4.10 -6.90
N ILE A 81 -0.76 3.70 -6.40
CA ILE A 81 -0.61 3.14 -5.06
C ILE A 81 -1.07 4.15 -3.99
N ILE A 82 -0.63 5.41 -4.11
CA ILE A 82 -1.00 6.47 -3.17
C ILE A 82 -2.50 6.73 -3.19
N ARG A 83 -3.09 6.87 -4.38
CA ARG A 83 -4.54 7.08 -4.52
C ARG A 83 -5.33 5.92 -3.91
N ARG A 84 -4.87 4.69 -4.10
CA ARG A 84 -5.45 3.49 -3.46
C ARG A 84 -5.36 3.55 -1.94
N TRP A 85 -4.21 3.87 -1.36
CA TRP A 85 -4.05 4.00 0.09
C TRP A 85 -4.97 5.08 0.69
N ILE A 86 -5.06 6.24 0.03
CA ILE A 86 -5.98 7.32 0.44
C ILE A 86 -7.43 6.87 0.35
N TRP A 87 -7.80 6.14 -0.72
CA TRP A 87 -9.14 5.60 -0.87
C TRP A 87 -9.47 4.61 0.25
N ILE A 88 -8.56 3.66 0.53
CA ILE A 88 -8.71 2.69 1.64
C ILE A 88 -8.89 3.44 2.96
N PHE A 89 -8.04 4.41 3.26
CA PHE A 89 -8.15 5.25 4.46
C PHE A 89 -9.52 5.92 4.59
N LYS A 90 -10.00 6.58 3.52
CA LYS A 90 -11.30 7.25 3.50
C LYS A 90 -12.45 6.26 3.71
N GLN A 91 -12.45 5.13 3.00
CA GLN A 91 -13.50 4.12 3.12
C GLN A 91 -13.53 3.45 4.50
N SER A 92 -12.37 3.20 5.10
CA SER A 92 -12.28 2.72 6.49
C SER A 92 -12.83 3.73 7.48
N SER A 93 -12.50 5.02 7.31
CA SER A 93 -13.00 6.09 8.18
C SER A 93 -14.53 6.21 8.12
N LEU A 94 -15.15 6.06 6.94
CA LEU A 94 -16.61 6.05 6.78
C LEU A 94 -17.29 4.90 7.52
N LYS A 95 -16.56 3.82 7.79
CA LYS A 95 -17.02 2.63 8.51
C LYS A 95 -16.61 2.61 9.98
N ASN A 96 -16.19 3.76 10.53
CA ASN A 96 -15.69 3.90 11.90
C ASN A 96 -14.44 3.08 12.22
N PHE A 97 -13.65 2.70 11.21
CA PHE A 97 -12.33 2.09 11.39
C PHE A 97 -11.24 3.14 11.19
N ARG A 98 -10.40 3.35 12.21
CA ARG A 98 -9.22 4.21 12.09
C ARG A 98 -8.01 3.40 11.65
N ILE A 99 -7.53 3.67 10.43
CA ILE A 99 -6.22 3.17 9.99
C ILE A 99 -5.13 4.04 10.62
N VAL A 100 -4.19 3.39 11.27
CA VAL A 100 -3.08 4.03 12.01
C VAL A 100 -1.80 4.05 11.18
N GLY A 101 -1.62 3.04 10.32
CA GLY A 101 -0.52 2.98 9.38
C GLY A 101 -0.72 1.95 8.29
N PHE A 102 0.10 2.05 7.24
CA PHE A 102 0.24 1.05 6.19
C PHE A 102 1.60 0.39 6.27
N SER A 103 1.63 -0.92 6.07
CA SER A 103 2.86 -1.69 5.91
C SER A 103 2.95 -2.27 4.50
N THR A 104 4.14 -2.25 3.90
CA THR A 104 4.36 -2.79 2.56
C THR A 104 5.73 -3.43 2.42
N ASP A 105 5.84 -4.30 1.41
CA ASP A 105 7.12 -4.90 1.02
C ASP A 105 8.04 -3.83 0.37
N GLY A 106 9.34 -4.09 0.32
CA GLY A 106 10.33 -3.24 -0.32
C GLY A 106 10.35 -3.24 -1.84
N ASP A 107 9.19 -3.37 -2.49
CA ASP A 107 9.01 -3.15 -3.92
C ASP A 107 9.29 -1.67 -4.26
N PRO A 108 10.09 -1.37 -5.30
CA PRO A 108 10.51 -0.01 -5.60
C PRO A 108 9.35 0.99 -5.81
N ARG A 109 8.20 0.55 -6.33
CA ARG A 109 7.04 1.42 -6.58
C ARG A 109 6.36 1.82 -5.27
N HIS A 110 6.27 0.87 -4.33
CA HIS A 110 5.76 1.14 -2.99
C HIS A 110 6.71 2.04 -2.21
N MET A 111 8.03 1.81 -2.32
CA MET A 111 9.02 2.72 -1.73
C MET A 111 8.95 4.12 -2.32
N ARG A 112 8.75 4.24 -3.65
CA ARG A 112 8.55 5.53 -4.31
C ARG A 112 7.26 6.20 -3.83
N ALA A 113 6.18 5.44 -3.68
CA ALA A 113 4.92 5.93 -3.14
C ALA A 113 5.09 6.47 -1.72
N MET A 114 5.75 5.71 -0.83
CA MET A 114 6.09 6.12 0.53
C MET A 114 6.87 7.43 0.56
N ARG A 115 7.94 7.54 -0.24
CA ARG A 115 8.75 8.76 -0.32
C ARG A 115 7.92 10.00 -0.67
N LEU A 116 6.98 9.86 -1.62
CA LEU A 116 6.12 10.95 -2.06
C LEU A 116 5.10 11.36 -0.99
N VAL A 117 4.49 10.41 -0.27
CA VAL A 117 3.49 10.70 0.77
C VAL A 117 4.08 11.19 2.08
N THR A 118 5.33 10.84 2.38
CA THR A 118 6.04 11.33 3.58
C THR A 118 6.81 12.61 3.34
N VAL A 119 6.78 13.14 2.11
CA VAL A 119 7.52 14.34 1.69
C VAL A 119 9.04 14.16 1.82
N PHE A 120 9.52 12.92 1.71
CA PHE A 120 10.93 12.58 1.83
C PHE A 120 11.70 12.92 0.54
N PHE A 121 12.25 14.12 0.48
CA PHE A 121 12.97 14.69 -0.68
C PHE A 121 12.15 14.74 -1.98
N ALA A 122 10.83 14.60 -1.92
CA ALA A 122 9.93 14.69 -3.05
C ALA A 122 8.51 15.07 -2.59
N THR A 123 7.81 15.90 -3.35
CA THR A 123 6.43 16.33 -3.06
C THR A 123 5.50 16.02 -4.22
N LEU A 124 4.23 15.73 -3.90
CA LEU A 124 3.16 15.67 -4.89
C LEU A 124 2.41 17.01 -4.91
N PRO A 125 2.36 17.73 -6.05
CA PRO A 125 1.73 19.05 -6.11
C PRO A 125 0.23 19.01 -5.78
N ASN A 126 -0.45 17.91 -6.11
CA ASN A 126 -1.90 17.80 -6.05
C ASN A 126 -2.42 16.93 -4.89
N ILE A 127 -1.54 16.39 -4.03
CA ILE A 127 -1.94 15.57 -2.88
C ILE A 127 -1.28 16.15 -1.62
N LYS A 128 -2.05 16.95 -0.87
CA LYS A 128 -1.63 17.46 0.44
C LYS A 128 -2.01 16.44 1.52
N SER A 129 -1.15 15.48 1.78
CA SER A 129 -1.32 14.48 2.86
C SER A 129 -1.38 15.13 4.26
N ASN A 130 -0.81 16.32 4.41
CA ASN A 130 -0.62 16.99 5.71
C ASN A 130 -1.74 17.97 6.05
N SER A 131 -2.71 18.19 5.16
CA SER A 131 -3.83 19.13 5.38
C SER A 131 -5.08 18.47 5.98
N TYR A 132 -5.02 17.20 6.34
CA TYR A 132 -6.14 16.50 6.97
C TYR A 132 -6.18 16.81 8.46
N THR A 133 -7.37 17.16 8.97
CA THR A 133 -7.59 17.53 10.39
C THR A 133 -7.22 16.43 11.39
N ASN A 134 -7.18 15.18 10.94
CA ASN A 134 -6.93 14.00 11.78
C ASN A 134 -5.50 13.45 11.62
N ALA A 135 -4.58 14.26 11.07
CA ALA A 135 -3.20 13.87 10.91
C ALA A 135 -2.51 13.66 12.27
N PHE A 136 -1.60 12.68 12.31
CA PHE A 136 -0.66 12.50 13.40
C PHE A 136 0.39 13.61 13.34
N HIS A 137 0.68 14.20 14.51
CA HIS A 137 1.74 15.17 14.68
C HIS A 137 2.85 14.57 15.54
N LEU A 138 4.03 14.39 14.93
CA LEU A 138 5.21 13.87 15.59
C LEU A 138 6.00 15.03 16.20
N LYS A 139 6.34 14.93 17.48
CA LYS A 139 7.28 15.87 18.12
C LYS A 139 8.70 15.45 17.78
N ILE A 140 9.23 16.01 16.69
CA ILE A 140 10.59 15.73 16.25
C ILE A 140 11.57 16.59 17.09
N PRO A 141 12.54 15.98 17.78
CA PRO A 141 13.57 16.72 18.50
C PRO A 141 14.35 17.63 17.55
N LYS A 142 14.60 18.88 17.96
CA LYS A 142 15.33 19.85 17.12
C LYS A 142 16.77 19.42 16.83
N GLU A 143 17.35 18.57 17.68
CA GLU A 143 18.71 18.05 17.47
C GLU A 143 18.80 17.03 16.33
N TRP A 144 17.68 16.50 15.84
CA TRP A 144 17.64 15.47 14.80
C TRP A 144 17.76 16.07 13.39
N ASN A 145 18.91 16.67 13.11
CA ASN A 145 19.26 17.22 11.79
C ASN A 145 19.31 16.16 10.66
N TRP A 146 19.29 14.88 11.01
CA TRP A 146 19.24 13.73 10.11
C TRP A 146 17.82 13.23 9.83
N TYR A 147 16.79 13.79 10.48
CA TYR A 147 15.39 13.42 10.26
C TYR A 147 14.76 14.33 9.21
N PHE A 148 14.38 13.75 8.06
CA PHE A 148 13.92 14.51 6.89
C PHE A 148 12.44 14.30 6.56
N LEU A 149 11.67 13.63 7.41
CA LEU A 149 10.24 13.45 7.20
C LEU A 149 9.48 14.65 7.78
N SER A 150 8.29 14.91 7.23
CA SER A 150 7.33 15.88 7.74
C SER A 150 6.98 15.62 9.22
N ASP A 151 6.63 16.65 9.97
CA ASP A 151 6.12 16.52 11.36
C ASP A 151 4.63 16.12 11.40
N SER A 152 3.91 16.30 10.29
CA SER A 152 2.51 15.93 10.12
C SER A 152 2.35 14.80 9.10
N HIS A 153 1.59 13.77 9.46
CA HIS A 153 1.31 12.60 8.62
C HIS A 153 -0.13 12.13 8.75
N LEU A 154 -0.80 11.84 7.63
CA LEU A 154 -2.16 11.26 7.64
C LEU A 154 -2.21 9.91 8.36
N VAL A 155 -1.19 9.09 8.13
CA VAL A 155 -0.99 7.73 8.65
C VAL A 155 0.51 7.46 8.71
N LEU A 156 0.91 6.48 9.50
CA LEU A 156 2.30 6.01 9.57
C LEU A 156 2.59 5.05 8.40
N TRP A 157 3.82 5.07 7.87
CA TRP A 157 4.23 4.28 6.72
C TRP A 157 5.41 3.37 7.11
N PHE A 158 5.21 2.06 7.04
CA PHE A 158 6.16 1.06 7.51
C PHE A 158 6.63 0.16 6.38
N GLN A 159 7.94 -0.05 6.28
CA GLN A 159 8.48 -1.14 5.47
C GLN A 159 8.52 -2.43 6.30
N ASP A 160 8.34 -3.59 5.66
CA ASP A 160 8.61 -4.88 6.30
C ASP A 160 10.05 -4.95 6.83
N ALA A 161 10.18 -4.98 8.16
CA ALA A 161 11.45 -5.05 8.87
C ALA A 161 12.26 -6.29 8.50
N ALA A 162 11.61 -7.44 8.21
CA ALA A 162 12.32 -8.64 7.80
C ALA A 162 13.07 -8.42 6.48
N ASN A 163 12.47 -7.69 5.53
CA ASN A 163 13.09 -7.40 4.25
C ASN A 163 14.16 -6.30 4.36
N VAL A 164 14.00 -5.34 5.28
CA VAL A 164 15.07 -4.39 5.65
C VAL A 164 16.29 -5.15 6.20
N CYS A 165 16.08 -6.05 7.16
CA CYS A 165 17.15 -6.86 7.76
C CYS A 165 17.86 -7.74 6.73
N LYS A 166 17.12 -8.39 5.81
CA LYS A 166 17.73 -9.15 4.70
C LYS A 166 18.59 -8.28 3.80
N LYS A 167 18.13 -7.08 3.43
CA LYS A 167 18.90 -6.13 2.59
C LYS A 167 20.16 -5.66 3.32
N LEU A 168 20.05 -5.34 4.62
CA LEU A 168 21.19 -4.96 5.45
C LEU A 168 22.22 -6.08 5.51
N ARG A 169 21.79 -7.30 5.85
CA ARG A 169 22.65 -8.50 5.89
C ARG A 169 23.38 -8.71 4.57
N ASN A 170 22.66 -8.68 3.44
CA ASN A 170 23.26 -8.92 2.13
C ASN A 170 24.29 -7.84 1.76
N ARG A 171 24.05 -6.58 2.15
CA ARG A 171 25.04 -5.51 1.98
C ARG A 171 26.28 -5.75 2.82
N LEU A 172 26.12 -5.99 4.12
CA LEU A 172 27.23 -6.25 5.05
C LEU A 172 28.11 -7.43 4.62
N LEU A 173 27.50 -8.46 4.01
CA LEU A 173 28.20 -9.64 3.51
C LEU A 173 28.79 -9.45 2.09
N SER A 174 28.38 -8.41 1.35
CA SER A 174 28.96 -8.10 0.06
C SER A 174 30.33 -7.46 0.23
N ARG A 175 31.35 -7.95 -0.48
CA ARG A 175 32.74 -7.44 -0.44
C ARG A 175 32.91 -6.02 -1.01
N THR A 176 31.81 -5.35 -1.36
CA THR A 176 31.77 -4.09 -2.12
C THR A 176 31.54 -2.86 -1.24
N ILE A 177 31.72 -2.95 0.08
CA ILE A 177 31.49 -1.81 0.98
C ILE A 177 32.80 -1.02 1.17
N ASN A 178 32.99 0.02 0.36
CA ASN A 178 33.93 1.10 0.70
C ASN A 178 33.25 2.32 1.33
N THR A 179 31.92 2.39 1.36
CA THR A 179 31.22 3.53 1.98
C THR A 179 29.86 3.11 2.51
N LEU A 180 29.70 3.23 3.84
CA LEU A 180 28.44 3.18 4.59
C LEU A 180 27.61 4.45 4.33
N SER A 181 27.40 4.81 3.07
CA SER A 181 26.64 6.01 2.72
C SER A 181 25.14 5.78 2.95
N TYR A 182 24.66 6.32 4.06
CA TYR A 182 23.27 6.70 4.34
C TYR A 182 22.23 5.63 4.04
N MET A 183 22.19 4.60 4.89
CA MET A 183 20.96 3.84 5.06
C MET A 183 19.97 4.74 5.81
N VAL A 184 19.14 5.47 5.07
CA VAL A 184 17.94 6.06 5.66
C VAL A 184 17.00 4.91 5.96
N LEU A 185 17.13 4.38 7.15
CA LEU A 185 16.12 3.56 7.78
C LEU A 185 14.94 4.48 8.07
N SER A 186 14.00 4.54 7.14
CA SER A 186 12.66 5.07 7.42
C SER A 186 11.96 4.06 8.34
N PHE A 187 12.38 4.00 9.60
CA PHE A 187 11.51 3.55 10.67
C PHE A 187 10.65 4.76 11.05
N CYS A 188 9.47 4.83 10.47
CA CYS A 188 8.34 5.25 11.29
C CYS A 188 7.86 4.03 12.06
#